data_AF-A0A9D7ISP9-F1
#
_entry.id   AF-A0A9D7ISP9-F1
#
_cell.length_a   1.000
_cell.length_b   1.000
_cell.length_c   1.000
_cell.angle_alpha   90.00
_cell.angle_beta   90.00
_cell.angle_gamma   90.00
#
_symmetry.space_group_name_H-M   'P 1'
#
loop_
_entity.id
_entity.type
_entity.pdbx_description
1 polymer ?
#
loop_
_entity_poly.entity_id
_entity_poly.type
_entity_poly.pdbx_seq_one_letter_code
_entity_poly.pdbx_strand_id
1 'polypeptide(L)'
;MTKPSGPTVDLPLRINYGEKLTDYRTEFSPDEKGLYRVELNAMRNGVALGSAQSTFFVSERTREFNDAAQNVELLKRVAAETGGKYYTIGNAKDLLDDVTMIEGRNSEKVTKELWDMPINFMLLIGLASTEWFLRKRKGLS
;
A
#
# COMPACT_ATOMS: atom_id res chain seq x y z
N MET A 1 -18.70 30.36 3.18
CA MET A 1 -17.58 29.39 3.08
C MET A 1 -16.37 30.08 2.45
N THR A 2 -15.20 29.97 3.05
CA THR A 2 -13.96 30.57 2.53
C THR A 2 -13.16 29.53 1.76
N LYS A 3 -12.76 29.89 0.54
CA LYS A 3 -11.90 29.08 -0.34
C LYS A 3 -10.44 29.13 0.10
N PRO A 4 -9.60 28.16 -0.31
CA PRO A 4 -8.16 28.18 -0.07
C PRO A 4 -7.48 29.46 -0.59
N SER A 5 -7.94 30.00 -1.73
CA SER A 5 -7.43 31.26 -2.29
C SER A 5 -7.83 32.52 -1.49
N GLY A 6 -8.76 32.42 -0.54
CA GLY A 6 -9.24 33.55 0.29
C GLY A 6 -10.64 34.11 -0.03
N PRO A 7 -11.20 34.03 -1.25
CA PRO A 7 -12.58 34.44 -1.52
C PRO A 7 -13.60 33.67 -0.68
N THR A 8 -14.66 34.37 -0.27
CA THR A 8 -15.79 33.76 0.44
C THR A 8 -16.98 33.59 -0.49
N VAL A 9 -17.62 32.42 -0.43
CA VAL A 9 -18.80 32.04 -1.19
C VAL A 9 -19.92 31.69 -0.23
N ASP A 10 -21.09 32.29 -0.43
CA ASP A 10 -22.30 31.95 0.30
C ASP A 10 -23.03 30.81 -0.40
N LEU A 11 -23.38 29.78 0.37
CA LEU A 11 -24.03 28.59 -0.15
C LEU A 11 -25.49 28.56 0.34
N PRO A 12 -26.47 28.41 -0.57
CA PRO A 12 -27.87 28.36 -0.18
C PRO A 12 -28.17 27.07 0.59
N LEU A 13 -28.61 27.21 1.84
CA LEU A 13 -29.07 26.08 2.65
C LEU A 13 -30.48 25.68 2.23
N ARG A 14 -30.68 24.40 1.95
CA ARG A 14 -32.00 23.80 1.71
C ARG A 14 -32.47 23.11 2.99
N ILE A 15 -33.74 23.32 3.32
CA ILE A 15 -34.40 22.61 4.41
C ILE A 15 -34.78 21.23 3.91
N ASN A 16 -34.34 20.20 4.63
CA ASN A 16 -34.78 18.84 4.40
C ASN A 16 -35.81 18.48 5.47
N TYR A 17 -37.05 18.27 5.02
CA TYR A 17 -38.17 17.92 5.91
C TYR A 17 -38.19 16.40 6.11
N GLY A 18 -37.65 15.93 7.24
CA GLY A 18 -37.74 14.54 7.69
C GLY A 18 -38.75 14.36 8.83
N GLU A 19 -39.15 13.11 9.11
CA GLU A 19 -40.17 12.77 10.12
C GLU A 19 -39.79 13.10 11.59
N LYS A 20 -38.51 13.37 11.91
CA LYS A 20 -38.09 13.56 13.31
C LYS A 20 -37.17 14.77 13.58
N LEU A 21 -36.44 15.31 12.61
CA LEU A 21 -35.60 16.50 12.77
C LEU A 21 -35.45 17.23 11.42
N THR A 22 -35.53 18.56 11.45
CA THR A 22 -35.23 19.41 10.31
C THR A 22 -33.72 19.60 10.20
N ASP A 23 -33.07 19.00 9.21
CA ASP A 23 -31.67 19.30 8.87
C ASP A 23 -31.57 20.32 7.72
N TYR A 24 -30.53 21.15 7.77
CA TYR A 24 -30.19 22.09 6.72
C TYR A 24 -29.02 21.51 5.91
N ARG A 25 -29.17 21.41 4.59
CA ARG A 25 -28.14 20.84 3.70
C ARG A 25 -27.82 21.77 2.55
N THR A 26 -26.54 21.82 2.19
CA THR A 26 -26.08 22.39 0.92
C THR A 26 -25.12 21.40 0.27
N GLU A 27 -25.10 21.41 -1.06
CA GLU A 27 -24.10 20.70 -1.85
C GLU A 27 -23.12 21.71 -2.42
N PHE A 28 -21.85 21.33 -2.49
CA PHE A 28 -20.79 22.16 -3.03
C PHE A 28 -19.77 21.26 -3.74
N SER A 29 -19.40 21.64 -4.95
CA SER A 29 -18.33 21.01 -5.73
C SER A 29 -17.08 21.89 -5.64
N PRO A 30 -16.02 21.44 -4.96
CA PRO A 30 -14.77 22.19 -4.87
C PRO A 30 -14.13 22.39 -6.25
N ASP A 31 -13.69 23.62 -6.52
CA ASP A 31 -12.99 24.02 -7.73
C ASP A 31 -11.48 24.27 -7.52
N GLU A 32 -11.03 24.29 -6.26
CA GLU A 32 -9.64 24.51 -5.86
C GLU A 32 -9.18 23.40 -4.90
N LYS A 33 -7.87 23.18 -4.86
CA LYS A 33 -7.25 22.30 -3.87
C LYS A 33 -6.83 23.11 -2.66
N GLY A 34 -6.90 22.52 -1.47
CA GLY A 34 -6.44 23.12 -0.23
C GLY A 34 -7.48 23.08 0.88
N LEU A 35 -7.25 23.89 1.90
CA LEU A 35 -8.09 23.96 3.09
C LEU A 35 -9.27 24.91 2.86
N TYR A 36 -10.48 24.39 2.98
CA TYR A 36 -11.73 25.16 2.98
C TYR A 36 -12.20 25.37 4.41
N ARG A 37 -12.82 26.53 4.65
CA ARG A 37 -13.43 26.88 5.94
C ARG A 37 -14.92 27.15 5.76
N VAL A 38 -15.73 26.47 6.55
CA VAL A 38 -17.18 26.63 6.60
C VAL A 38 -17.55 27.36 7.88
N GLU A 39 -18.36 28.40 7.75
CA GLU A 39 -18.94 29.16 8.85
C GLU A 39 -20.45 29.16 8.66
N LEU A 40 -21.17 28.83 9.71
CA LEU A 40 -22.62 28.75 9.77
C LEU A 40 -23.10 29.68 10.86
N ASN A 41 -24.03 30.58 10.55
CA ASN A 41 -24.67 31.46 11.51
C ASN A 41 -26.17 31.17 11.52
N ALA A 42 -26.70 30.77 12.66
CA ALA A 42 -28.12 30.56 12.85
C ALA A 42 -28.77 31.85 13.38
N MET A 43 -29.83 32.32 12.75
CA MET A 43 -30.60 33.49 13.17
C MET A 43 -32.09 33.16 13.20
N ARG A 44 -32.82 33.73 14.16
CA ARG A 44 -34.28 33.68 14.25
C ARG A 44 -34.80 35.07 14.58
N ASN A 45 -35.64 35.61 13.71
CA ASN A 45 -36.26 36.94 13.88
C ASN A 45 -35.23 38.05 14.17
N GLY A 46 -34.07 38.03 13.50
CA GLY A 46 -32.99 38.99 13.70
C GLY A 46 -32.12 38.75 14.94
N VAL A 47 -32.42 37.73 15.75
CA VAL A 47 -31.60 37.33 16.90
C VAL A 47 -30.69 36.15 16.50
N ALA A 48 -29.39 36.29 16.77
CA ALA A 48 -28.44 35.19 16.56
C ALA A 48 -28.71 34.06 17.56
N LEU A 49 -28.93 32.85 17.04
CA LEU A 49 -29.13 31.62 17.83
C LEU A 49 -27.82 30.90 18.12
N GLY A 50 -26.80 31.10 17.28
CA GLY A 50 -25.48 30.49 17.44
C GLY A 50 -24.67 30.50 16.14
N SER A 51 -23.39 30.18 16.26
CA SER A 51 -22.50 30.00 15.13
C SER A 51 -21.73 28.70 15.25
N ALA A 52 -21.35 28.12 14.11
CA ALA A 52 -20.52 26.94 14.03
C ALA A 52 -19.48 27.10 12.93
N GLN A 53 -18.29 26.58 13.16
CA GLN A 53 -17.18 26.62 12.21
C GLN A 53 -16.62 25.21 12.02
N SER A 54 -16.28 24.87 10.79
CA SER A 54 -15.60 23.61 10.46
C SER A 54 -14.64 23.82 9.29
N THR A 55 -13.65 22.96 9.16
CA THR A 55 -12.67 23.00 8.08
C THR A 55 -12.53 21.63 7.45
N PHE A 56 -12.39 21.59 6.13
CA PHE A 56 -12.13 20.36 5.37
C PHE A 56 -11.05 20.61 4.32
N PHE A 57 -10.26 19.58 4.02
CA PHE A 57 -9.16 19.66 3.06
C PHE A 57 -9.53 18.94 1.76
N VAL A 58 -9.31 19.61 0.62
CA VAL A 58 -9.55 19.07 -0.71
C VAL A 58 -8.20 18.82 -1.38
N SER A 59 -7.92 17.57 -1.72
CA SER A 59 -6.73 17.16 -2.45
C SER A 59 -7.07 16.44 -3.75
N GLU A 60 -6.09 16.27 -4.63
CA GLU A 60 -6.25 15.33 -5.72
C GLU A 60 -6.38 13.91 -5.18
N ARG A 61 -7.28 13.17 -5.80
CA ARG A 61 -7.35 11.72 -5.66
C ARG A 61 -6.22 11.15 -6.51
N THR A 62 -5.04 10.94 -5.94
CA THR A 62 -4.01 10.14 -6.61
C THR A 62 -4.55 8.73 -6.84
N ARG A 63 -4.31 8.16 -8.02
CA ARG A 63 -4.73 6.78 -8.37
C ARG A 63 -4.28 5.74 -7.35
N GLU A 64 -3.23 6.03 -6.58
CA GLU A 64 -2.74 5.24 -5.44
C GLU A 64 -3.78 5.04 -4.32
N PHE A 65 -4.82 5.89 -4.25
CA PHE A 65 -5.89 5.74 -3.25
C PHE A 65 -7.03 4.80 -3.69
N ASN A 66 -7.01 4.29 -4.93
CA ASN A 66 -7.99 3.30 -5.41
C ASN A 66 -7.52 1.85 -5.17
N ASP A 67 -6.22 1.62 -4.95
CA ASP A 67 -5.66 0.31 -4.54
C ASP A 67 -5.34 0.26 -3.04
N ALA A 68 -6.06 1.04 -2.22
CA ALA A 68 -6.02 0.89 -0.77
C ALA A 68 -6.70 -0.42 -0.30
N ALA A 69 -7.34 -1.16 -1.22
CA ALA A 69 -7.87 -2.48 -0.97
C ALA A 69 -6.77 -3.54 -1.14
N GLN A 70 -6.73 -4.49 -0.21
CA GLN A 70 -5.85 -5.64 -0.28
C GLN A 70 -6.07 -6.40 -1.61
N ASN A 71 -5.02 -6.56 -2.42
CA ASN A 71 -5.08 -7.41 -3.61
C ASN A 71 -5.00 -8.89 -3.18
N VAL A 72 -6.15 -9.44 -2.79
CA VAL A 72 -6.29 -10.81 -2.28
C VAL A 72 -5.80 -11.85 -3.30
N GLU A 73 -6.01 -11.62 -4.59
CA GLU A 73 -5.58 -12.57 -5.63
C GLU A 73 -4.05 -12.63 -5.73
N LEU A 74 -3.39 -11.47 -5.74
CA LEU A 74 -1.93 -11.38 -5.75
C LEU A 74 -1.33 -12.03 -4.51
N LEU A 75 -1.89 -11.75 -3.32
CA LEU A 75 -1.39 -12.35 -2.07
C LEU A 75 -1.59 -13.87 -2.02
N LYS A 76 -2.71 -14.38 -2.53
CA LYS A 76 -2.94 -15.83 -2.68
C LYS A 76 -1.94 -16.46 -3.65
N ARG A 77 -1.64 -15.79 -4.76
CA ARG A 77 -0.65 -16.26 -5.75
C ARG A 77 0.75 -16.33 -5.14
N VAL A 78 1.18 -15.27 -4.45
CA VAL A 78 2.47 -15.25 -3.75
C VAL A 78 2.54 -16.36 -2.69
N ALA A 79 1.48 -16.57 -1.91
CA ALA A 79 1.44 -17.65 -0.93
C ALA A 79 1.57 -19.02 -1.61
N ALA A 80 0.85 -19.27 -2.71
CA ALA A 80 0.92 -20.53 -3.45
C ALA A 80 2.31 -20.78 -4.07
N GLU A 81 2.94 -19.77 -4.65
CA GLU A 81 4.27 -19.90 -5.27
C GLU A 81 5.40 -20.06 -4.24
N THR A 82 5.24 -19.49 -3.03
CA THR A 82 6.25 -19.58 -1.96
C THR A 82 6.04 -20.77 -1.01
N GLY A 83 4.95 -21.52 -1.17
CA GLY A 83 4.54 -22.58 -0.25
C GLY A 83 4.00 -22.06 1.10
N GLY A 84 3.69 -20.76 1.17
CA GLY A 84 3.04 -20.12 2.31
C GLY A 84 1.51 -20.30 2.30
N LYS A 85 0.86 -19.84 3.37
CA LYS A 85 -0.60 -19.78 3.48
C LYS A 85 -1.07 -18.33 3.54
N TYR A 86 -2.22 -18.06 2.92
CA TYR A 86 -2.87 -16.76 2.97
C TYR A 86 -3.88 -16.72 4.13
N TYR A 87 -3.74 -15.74 5.02
CA TYR A 87 -4.67 -15.50 6.12
C TYR A 87 -5.42 -14.18 5.91
N THR A 88 -6.72 -14.23 6.16
CA THR A 88 -7.60 -13.07 6.32
C THR A 88 -7.62 -12.61 7.78
N ILE A 89 -8.19 -11.44 8.05
CA ILE A 89 -8.36 -10.93 9.43
C ILE A 89 -9.20 -11.90 10.28
N GLY A 90 -10.18 -12.60 9.69
CA GLY A 90 -11.08 -13.51 10.40
C GLY A 90 -10.41 -14.80 10.88
N ASN A 91 -9.35 -15.25 10.19
CA ASN A 91 -8.58 -16.45 10.53
C ASN A 91 -7.12 -16.12 10.89
N ALA A 92 -6.85 -14.88 11.31
CA ALA A 92 -5.53 -14.46 11.77
C ALA A 92 -5.09 -15.18 13.06
N LYS A 93 -6.01 -15.81 13.79
CA LYS A 93 -5.69 -16.63 14.96
C LYS A 93 -5.01 -17.94 14.56
N ASP A 94 -5.44 -18.55 13.45
CA ASP A 94 -4.88 -19.79 12.91
C ASP A 94 -3.40 -19.61 12.50
N LEU A 95 -2.97 -18.37 12.24
CA LEU A 95 -1.55 -18.03 12.01
C LEU A 95 -0.68 -18.42 13.21
N LEU A 96 -1.12 -18.21 14.45
CA LEU A 96 -0.33 -18.56 15.64
C LEU A 96 -0.17 -20.09 15.75
N ASP A 97 -1.23 -20.83 15.43
CA ASP A 97 -1.22 -22.29 15.44
C ASP A 97 -0.34 -22.86 14.33
N ASP A 98 -0.39 -22.27 13.12
CA ASP A 98 0.46 -22.67 12.00
C ASP A 98 1.93 -22.24 12.20
N VAL A 99 2.22 -21.11 12.87
CA VAL A 99 3.59 -20.67 13.17
C VAL A 99 4.23 -21.54 14.25
N THR A 100 3.49 -21.90 15.29
CA THR A 100 4.00 -22.81 16.34
C THR A 100 4.24 -24.22 15.78
N MET A 101 3.46 -24.67 14.80
CA MET A 101 3.71 -25.91 14.07
C MET A 101 4.99 -25.85 13.18
N ILE A 102 5.49 -24.65 12.84
CA ILE A 102 6.69 -24.45 12.00
C ILE A 102 8.00 -24.37 12.83
N GLU A 103 7.98 -24.63 14.14
CA GLU A 103 9.24 -24.82 14.90
C GLU A 103 10.11 -25.99 14.37
N GLY A 104 9.54 -26.86 13.52
CA GLY A 104 10.21 -28.03 12.97
C GLY A 104 11.01 -27.86 11.67
N ARG A 105 11.12 -26.66 11.07
CA ARG A 105 11.96 -26.50 9.87
C ARG A 105 12.99 -25.41 10.07
N ASN A 106 14.18 -25.85 10.48
CA ASN A 106 15.46 -25.23 10.15
C ASN A 106 15.53 -25.00 8.65
N SER A 107 14.84 -23.98 8.14
CA SER A 107 15.12 -23.40 6.85
C SER A 107 16.27 -22.44 7.05
N GLU A 108 17.42 -22.97 7.47
CA GLU A 108 18.66 -22.30 7.12
C GLU A 108 18.66 -22.29 5.60
N LYS A 109 18.54 -21.08 5.04
CA LYS A 109 18.76 -20.86 3.62
C LYS A 109 20.25 -21.11 3.39
N VAL A 110 20.63 -22.38 3.25
CA VAL A 110 22.00 -22.77 2.93
C VAL A 110 22.20 -22.40 1.47
N THR A 111 22.52 -21.13 1.23
CA THR A 111 23.03 -20.65 -0.04
C THR A 111 24.37 -21.34 -0.23
N LYS A 112 24.37 -22.51 -0.87
CA LYS A 112 25.58 -23.12 -1.38
C LYS A 112 26.03 -22.23 -2.53
N GLU A 113 26.99 -21.35 -2.27
CA GLU A 113 27.66 -20.64 -3.35
C GLU A 113 28.23 -21.70 -4.30
N LEU A 114 27.81 -21.68 -5.56
CA LEU A 114 28.34 -22.62 -6.56
C LEU A 114 29.87 -22.51 -6.64
N TRP A 115 30.43 -21.35 -6.31
CA TRP A 115 31.88 -21.10 -6.20
C TRP A 115 32.60 -21.88 -5.10
N ASP A 116 31.90 -22.30 -4.04
CA ASP A 116 32.50 -23.00 -2.89
C ASP A 116 32.54 -24.54 -3.09
N MET A 117 32.29 -25.01 -4.32
CA MET A 117 32.42 -26.43 -4.66
C MET A 117 33.82 -26.74 -5.22
N PRO A 118 34.61 -27.62 -4.58
CA PRO A 118 35.97 -27.96 -5.03
C PRO A 118 36.02 -28.54 -6.45
N ILE A 119 34.90 -29.04 -6.99
CA ILE A 119 34.81 -29.56 -8.35
C ILE A 119 35.03 -28.48 -9.42
N ASN A 120 34.61 -27.23 -9.17
CA ASN A 120 34.82 -26.14 -10.12
C ASN A 120 36.30 -25.80 -10.27
N PHE A 121 37.03 -25.84 -9.15
CA PHE A 121 38.48 -25.69 -9.15
C PHE A 121 39.18 -26.83 -9.91
N MET A 122 38.76 -28.09 -9.68
CA MET A 122 39.28 -29.24 -10.42
C MET A 122 38.99 -29.14 -11.92
N LEU A 123 37.82 -28.65 -12.31
CA LEU A 123 37.43 -28.47 -13.71
C LEU A 123 38.28 -27.41 -14.40
N LEU A 124 38.54 -26.28 -13.74
CA LEU A 124 39.43 -25.24 -14.26
C LEU A 124 40.87 -25.74 -14.43
N ILE A 125 41.42 -26.42 -13.42
CA ILE A 125 42.75 -27.05 -13.52
C ILE A 125 42.77 -28.10 -14.63
N GLY A 126 41.71 -28.91 -14.74
CA GLY A 126 41.58 -29.93 -15.77
C GLY A 126 41.59 -29.33 -17.16
N LEU A 127 40.82 -28.27 -17.41
CA LEU A 127 40.82 -27.56 -18.69
C LEU A 127 42.19 -26.96 -18.98
N ALA A 128 42.79 -26.23 -18.03
CA ALA A 128 44.08 -25.59 -18.21
C ALA A 128 45.21 -26.61 -18.45
N SER A 129 45.19 -27.73 -17.72
CA SER A 129 46.16 -28.82 -17.88
C SER A 129 45.95 -29.56 -19.19
N THR A 130 44.71 -29.75 -19.62
CA THR A 130 44.39 -30.37 -20.92
C THR A 130 44.84 -29.46 -22.05
N GLU A 131 44.57 -28.16 -21.97
CA GLU A 131 45.03 -27.18 -22.93
C GLU A 131 46.55 -27.15 -23.00
N TRP A 132 47.24 -27.07 -21.86
CA TRP A 132 48.69 -27.11 -21.78
C TRP A 132 49.26 -28.40 -22.37
N PHE A 133 48.67 -29.55 -22.05
CA PHE A 133 49.09 -30.85 -22.56
C PHE A 133 48.89 -30.95 -24.08
N LEU A 134 47.75 -30.46 -24.59
CA LEU A 134 47.49 -30.37 -26.04
C LEU A 134 48.49 -29.43 -26.72
N ARG A 135 48.84 -28.31 -26.09
CA ARG A 135 49.84 -27.35 -26.60
C ARG A 135 51.24 -27.96 -26.62
N LYS A 136 51.62 -28.68 -25.55
CA LYS A 136 52.89 -29.41 -25.44
C LYS A 136 52.98 -30.52 -26.50
N ARG A 137 51.90 -31.28 -26.71
CA ARG A 137 51.85 -32.36 -27.71
C ARG A 137 51.90 -31.84 -29.16
N LYS A 138 51.42 -30.62 -29.40
CA LYS A 138 51.49 -29.96 -30.71
C LYS A 138 52.79 -29.18 -30.95
N GLY A 139 53.76 -29.22 -30.02
CA GLY A 139 55.09 -28.67 -30.21
C GLY A 139 55.17 -27.13 -30.23
N LEU A 140 54.10 -26.42 -29.82
CA LEU A 140 54.07 -24.97 -29.71
C LEU A 140 54.46 -24.59 -28.27
N SER A 141 55.74 -24.74 -27.95
CA SER A 141 56.33 -24.07 -26.77
C SER A 141 56.98 -22.77 -27.20
#